data_AF-A0A4P6ALT9-F1
#
_entry.id   AF-A0A4P6ALT9-F1
#
_cell.length_a   1.000
_cell.length_b   1.000
_cell.length_c   1.000
_cell.angle_alpha   90.00
_cell.angle_beta   90.00
_cell.angle_gamma   90.00
#
_symmetry.space_group_name_H-M   'P 1'
#
loop_
_entity.id
_entity.type
_entity.pdbx_description
1 polymer ?
#
loop_
_entity_poly.entity_id
_entity_poly.type
_entity_poly.pdbx_seq_one_letter_code
_entity_poly.pdbx_strand_id
1 'polypeptide(L)'
;MKKHLLTLKVALVLMAAPLSFMASADDHVEMDTESFSTEAYCLLQKEGVDPRYLKVYAEKLGAKPTRKICRAFEEFAEEVTPKDWDYPQGRPYPGSVIRLTQSQIDKIKAARNEN
;
A
#
# COMPACT_ATOMS: atom_id res chain seq x y z
N MET A 1 2.20 50.93 55.14
CA MET A 1 3.46 51.64 55.48
C MET A 1 4.65 50.79 55.07
N LYS A 2 5.71 51.41 54.50
CA LYS A 2 7.00 50.85 54.01
C LYS A 2 6.92 49.98 52.73
N LYS A 3 7.05 50.54 51.51
CA LYS A 3 8.21 51.11 50.76
C LYS A 3 9.29 50.08 50.39
N HIS A 4 9.40 49.86 49.06
CA HIS A 4 10.62 49.77 48.21
C HIS A 4 11.69 48.73 48.61
N LEU A 5 12.36 47.98 47.74
CA LEU A 5 13.14 48.30 46.53
C LEU A 5 13.82 46.91 46.24
N LEU A 6 14.00 46.36 45.03
CA LEU A 6 15.00 46.75 44.04
C LEU A 6 14.99 45.67 42.95
N THR A 7 14.90 46.11 41.71
CA THR A 7 15.15 45.35 40.49
C THR A 7 16.65 45.04 40.30
N LEU A 8 16.99 43.85 39.81
CA LEU A 8 18.25 43.63 39.09
C LEU A 8 17.97 42.86 37.79
N LYS A 9 18.01 43.57 36.66
CA LYS A 9 18.11 42.99 35.33
C LYS A 9 19.55 42.55 35.11
N VAL A 10 19.77 41.30 34.70
CA VAL A 10 20.92 40.93 33.85
C VAL A 10 20.39 39.99 32.77
N ALA A 11 20.50 40.47 31.53
CA ALA A 11 20.33 39.70 30.31
C ALA A 11 21.70 39.16 29.89
N LEU A 12 21.81 37.91 29.42
CA LEU A 12 22.85 37.53 28.44
C LEU A 12 22.64 36.13 27.82
N VAL A 13 22.26 36.16 26.53
CA VAL A 13 22.83 35.43 25.38
C VAL A 13 22.73 33.90 25.26
N LEU A 14 22.08 33.55 24.14
CA LEU A 14 22.19 32.39 23.25
C LEU A 14 23.29 31.35 23.57
N MET A 15 22.83 30.11 23.80
CA MET A 15 23.57 28.90 23.41
C MET A 15 22.81 28.27 22.24
N ALA A 16 23.25 28.56 21.02
CA ALA A 16 22.89 27.80 19.84
C ALA A 16 23.56 26.42 19.94
N ALA A 17 22.81 25.40 20.36
CA ALA A 17 23.25 24.02 20.23
C ALA A 17 23.05 23.60 18.76
N PRO A 18 24.10 23.24 18.00
CA PRO A 18 23.91 22.65 16.69
C PRO A 18 23.25 21.29 16.87
N LEU A 19 21.95 21.21 16.54
CA LEU A 19 21.24 19.97 16.29
C LEU A 19 21.96 19.28 15.12
N SER A 20 22.94 18.45 15.45
CA SER A 20 23.51 17.47 14.53
C SER A 20 22.42 16.42 14.31
N PHE A 21 21.53 16.69 13.37
CA PHE A 21 20.62 15.70 12.82
C PHE A 21 21.49 14.69 12.06
N MET A 22 21.94 13.65 12.77
CA MET A 22 22.43 12.43 12.16
C MET A 22 21.29 11.86 11.33
N ALA A 23 21.29 12.16 10.04
CA ALA A 23 20.49 11.47 9.06
C ALA A 23 21.04 10.04 8.95
N SER A 24 20.51 9.15 9.77
CA SER A 24 20.47 7.73 9.42
C SER A 24 19.64 7.63 8.15
N ALA A 25 20.31 7.50 7.00
CA ALA A 25 19.70 6.90 5.85
C ALA A 25 19.53 5.41 6.19
N ASP A 26 18.51 5.09 6.99
CA ASP A 26 17.92 3.77 6.97
C ASP A 26 17.33 3.61 5.57
N ASP A 27 18.14 3.00 4.70
CA ASP A 27 17.68 2.32 3.51
C ASP A 27 16.78 1.16 3.99
N HIS A 28 15.57 1.49 4.40
CA HIS A 28 14.51 0.52 4.56
C HIS A 28 14.17 0.04 3.15
N VAL A 29 14.93 -0.97 2.69
CA VAL A 29 14.41 -1.92 1.72
C VAL A 29 13.17 -2.51 2.38
N GLU A 30 12.02 -1.92 2.06
CA GLU A 30 10.72 -2.48 2.32
C GLU A 30 10.71 -3.80 1.55
N MET A 31 11.13 -4.88 2.22
CA MET A 31 10.84 -6.23 1.78
C MET A 31 9.33 -6.24 1.65
N ASP A 32 8.82 -6.24 0.41
CA ASP A 32 7.43 -6.53 0.10
C ASP A 32 7.09 -7.83 0.82
N THR A 33 6.50 -7.70 2.01
CA THR A 33 5.96 -8.82 2.75
C THR A 33 4.74 -9.21 1.94
N GLU A 34 4.93 -10.16 1.00
CA GLU A 34 3.85 -10.69 0.18
C GLU A 34 2.69 -11.02 1.13
N SER A 35 1.62 -10.22 1.07
CA SER A 35 0.50 -10.38 1.98
C SER A 35 -0.39 -11.49 1.43
N PHE A 36 -0.47 -12.59 2.17
CA PHE A 36 -1.34 -13.72 1.83
C PHE A 36 -2.71 -13.47 2.46
N SER A 37 -3.76 -13.48 1.63
CA SER A 37 -5.13 -13.27 2.09
C SER A 37 -6.05 -14.38 1.64
N THR A 38 -7.12 -14.61 2.40
CA THR A 38 -8.14 -15.61 2.07
C THR A 38 -8.87 -15.26 0.78
N GLU A 39 -9.06 -13.97 0.54
CA GLU A 39 -9.73 -13.35 -0.59
C GLU A 39 -8.94 -13.59 -1.87
N ALA A 40 -7.63 -13.31 -1.84
CA ALA A 40 -6.75 -13.54 -2.96
C ALA A 40 -6.65 -15.05 -3.30
N TYR A 41 -6.59 -15.93 -2.29
CA TYR A 41 -6.67 -17.37 -2.53
C TYR A 41 -7.94 -17.77 -3.29
N CYS A 42 -9.11 -17.29 -2.86
CA CYS A 42 -10.39 -17.62 -3.46
C CYS A 42 -10.51 -17.08 -4.89
N LEU A 43 -10.00 -15.87 -5.16
CA LEU A 43 -9.91 -15.32 -6.52
C LEU A 43 -9.02 -16.19 -7.42
N LEU A 44 -7.81 -16.51 -6.97
CA LEU A 44 -6.88 -17.36 -7.73
C LEU A 44 -7.46 -18.76 -8.02
N GLN A 45 -8.23 -19.29 -7.07
CA GLN A 45 -8.93 -20.54 -7.27
C GLN A 45 -10.03 -20.43 -8.34
N LYS A 46 -10.81 -19.34 -8.34
CA LYS A 46 -11.85 -19.05 -9.36
C LYS A 46 -11.26 -18.90 -10.77
N GLU A 47 -10.11 -18.23 -10.89
CA GLU A 47 -9.39 -18.02 -12.15
C GLU A 47 -8.73 -19.31 -12.71
N GLY A 48 -8.76 -20.42 -11.97
CA GLY A 48 -8.25 -21.70 -12.45
C GLY A 48 -6.71 -21.76 -12.52
N VAL A 49 -6.02 -21.05 -11.63
CA VAL A 49 -4.55 -21.06 -11.53
C VAL A 49 -4.01 -22.46 -11.20
N ASP A 50 -2.74 -22.74 -11.55
CA ASP A 50 -2.08 -24.02 -11.30
C ASP A 50 -2.30 -24.52 -9.85
N PRO A 51 -2.82 -25.75 -9.65
CA PRO A 51 -3.06 -26.31 -8.33
C PRO A 51 -1.83 -26.33 -7.41
N ARG A 52 -0.61 -26.42 -7.98
CA ARG A 52 0.65 -26.37 -7.22
C ARG A 52 0.87 -25.00 -6.58
N TYR A 53 0.52 -23.94 -7.31
CA TYR A 53 0.60 -22.58 -6.78
C TYR A 53 -0.40 -22.38 -5.64
N LEU A 54 -1.65 -22.83 -5.82
CA LEU A 54 -2.67 -22.77 -4.76
C LEU A 54 -2.26 -23.55 -3.51
N LYS A 55 -1.55 -24.69 -3.67
CA LYS A 55 -1.03 -25.44 -2.53
C LYS A 55 -0.04 -24.62 -1.71
N VAL A 56 0.96 -24.03 -2.37
CA VAL A 56 1.97 -23.18 -1.71
C VAL A 56 1.31 -21.95 -1.09
N TYR A 57 0.33 -21.35 -1.76
CA TYR A 57 -0.41 -20.22 -1.22
C TYR A 57 -1.14 -20.57 0.08
N ALA A 58 -1.83 -21.72 0.13
CA ALA A 58 -2.50 -22.19 1.34
C ALA A 58 -1.53 -22.52 2.48
N GLU A 59 -0.33 -23.02 2.16
CA GLU A 59 0.74 -23.24 3.14
C GLU A 59 1.22 -21.91 3.74
N LYS A 60 1.45 -20.88 2.90
CA LYS A 60 1.83 -19.53 3.36
C LYS A 60 0.71 -18.85 4.16
N LEU A 61 -0.55 -19.12 3.83
CA LEU A 61 -1.72 -18.63 4.57
C LEU A 61 -1.94 -19.36 5.91
N GLY A 62 -1.34 -20.54 6.09
CA GLY A 62 -1.49 -21.39 7.28
C GLY A 62 -2.78 -22.22 7.31
N ALA A 63 -3.71 -22.00 6.36
CA ALA A 63 -4.91 -22.78 6.20
C ALA A 63 -5.41 -22.74 4.75
N LYS A 64 -6.07 -23.81 4.32
CA LYS A 64 -6.79 -23.84 3.04
C LYS A 64 -8.22 -23.30 3.25
N PRO A 65 -8.62 -22.19 2.60
CA PRO A 65 -9.99 -21.72 2.63
C PRO A 65 -10.97 -22.79 2.16
N THR A 66 -12.10 -22.88 2.86
CA THR A 66 -13.15 -23.84 2.49
C THR A 66 -13.97 -23.31 1.32
N ARG A 67 -14.63 -24.23 0.59
CA ARG A 67 -15.54 -23.85 -0.49
C ARG A 67 -16.65 -22.89 -0.04
N LYS A 68 -17.10 -23.01 1.21
CA LYS A 68 -18.12 -22.10 1.79
C LYS A 68 -17.59 -20.68 1.96
N ILE A 69 -16.35 -20.53 2.41
CA ILE A 69 -15.70 -19.23 2.58
C ILE A 69 -15.50 -18.56 1.22
N CYS A 70 -14.95 -19.29 0.24
CA CYS A 70 -14.76 -18.72 -1.09
C CYS A 70 -16.07 -18.33 -1.76
N ARG A 71 -17.11 -19.15 -1.61
CA ARG A 71 -18.44 -18.80 -2.12
C ARG A 71 -19.02 -17.54 -1.46
N ALA A 72 -18.90 -17.40 -0.14
CA ALA A 72 -19.39 -16.21 0.56
C ALA A 72 -18.63 -14.95 0.12
N PHE A 73 -17.32 -15.06 -0.09
CA PHE A 73 -16.52 -13.97 -0.64
C PHE A 73 -16.92 -13.64 -2.09
N GLU A 74 -17.14 -14.64 -2.94
CA GLU A 74 -17.60 -14.43 -4.32
C GLU A 74 -18.95 -13.73 -4.38
N GLU A 75 -19.91 -14.15 -3.55
CA GLU A 75 -21.23 -13.52 -3.44
C GLU A 75 -21.11 -12.04 -3.01
N PHE A 76 -20.26 -11.76 -2.02
CA PHE A 76 -19.96 -10.38 -1.62
C PHE A 76 -19.29 -9.58 -2.73
N ALA A 77 -18.28 -10.15 -3.39
CA ALA A 77 -17.56 -9.49 -4.47
C ALA A 77 -18.48 -9.15 -5.64
N GLU A 78 -19.40 -10.05 -6.00
CA GLU A 78 -20.40 -9.81 -7.06
C GLU A 78 -21.45 -8.76 -6.68
N GLU A 79 -21.73 -8.57 -5.38
CA GLU A 79 -22.63 -7.53 -4.89
C GLU A 79 -21.98 -6.14 -4.96
N VAL A 80 -20.69 -6.04 -4.60
CA VAL A 80 -19.99 -4.75 -4.51
C VAL A 80 -19.31 -4.34 -5.81
N THR A 81 -18.95 -5.29 -6.66
CA THR A 81 -18.27 -5.00 -7.92
C THR A 81 -19.29 -4.49 -8.94
N PRO A 82 -19.12 -3.27 -9.49
CA PRO A 82 -19.99 -2.76 -10.54
C PRO A 82 -20.04 -3.73 -11.72
N LYS A 83 -21.26 -4.07 -12.17
CA LYS A 83 -21.47 -4.98 -13.32
C LYS A 83 -21.03 -4.35 -14.64
N ASP A 84 -21.14 -3.03 -14.71
CA ASP A 84 -20.72 -2.20 -15.84
C ASP A 84 -19.56 -1.30 -15.42
N TRP A 85 -18.79 -0.85 -16.41
CA TRP A 85 -17.78 0.21 -16.25
C TRP A 85 -18.50 1.56 -16.01
N ASP A 86 -19.24 1.66 -14.92
CA ASP A 86 -20.02 2.84 -14.55
C ASP A 86 -19.23 3.68 -13.54
N TYR A 87 -18.14 4.27 -14.03
CA TYR A 87 -17.40 5.26 -13.27
C TYR A 87 -18.18 6.58 -13.34
N PRO A 88 -18.65 7.12 -12.19
CA PRO A 88 -19.27 8.43 -12.17
C PRO A 88 -18.29 9.43 -12.78
N GLN A 89 -18.71 10.14 -13.83
CA GLN A 89 -17.88 11.12 -14.55
C GLN A 89 -16.69 10.52 -15.33
N GLY A 90 -16.68 9.21 -15.59
CA GLY A 90 -15.59 8.52 -16.30
C GLY A 90 -14.27 8.49 -15.52
N ARG A 91 -14.31 8.70 -14.20
CA ARG A 91 -13.11 8.74 -13.35
C ARG A 91 -12.87 7.40 -12.66
N PRO A 92 -11.68 6.79 -12.80
CA PRO A 92 -11.35 5.57 -12.08
C PRO A 92 -11.41 5.77 -10.56
N TYR A 93 -11.72 4.70 -9.80
CA TYR A 93 -11.68 4.74 -8.34
C TYR A 93 -10.28 5.13 -7.86
N PRO A 94 -10.16 5.91 -6.77
CA PRO A 94 -8.85 6.23 -6.19
C PRO A 94 -8.04 4.95 -5.94
N GLY A 95 -6.81 4.90 -6.48
CA GLY A 95 -5.93 3.72 -6.37
C GLY A 95 -6.14 2.63 -7.42
N SER A 96 -7.21 2.67 -8.22
CA SER A 96 -7.48 1.65 -9.25
C SER A 96 -6.78 1.90 -10.61
N VAL A 97 -6.04 3.00 -10.75
CA VAL A 97 -5.32 3.33 -11.99
C VAL A 97 -3.86 3.63 -11.71
N ILE A 98 -3.00 2.92 -12.44
CA ILE A 98 -1.57 3.18 -12.52
C ILE A 98 -1.35 4.06 -13.75
N ARG A 99 -0.79 5.26 -13.56
CA ARG A 99 -0.34 6.09 -14.67
C ARG A 99 1.02 5.62 -15.13
N LEU A 100 1.08 5.08 -16.34
CA LEU A 100 2.35 4.69 -16.96
C LEU A 100 3.12 5.94 -17.40
N THR A 101 4.44 5.92 -17.19
CA THR A 101 5.33 6.92 -17.77
C THR A 101 5.46 6.72 -19.28
N GLN A 102 5.87 7.76 -20.01
CA GLN A 102 6.08 7.65 -21.45
C GLN A 102 7.10 6.55 -21.79
N SER A 103 8.16 6.40 -20.98
CA SER A 103 9.17 5.36 -21.19
C SER A 103 8.61 3.94 -20.98
N GLN A 104 7.67 3.74 -20.05
CA GLN A 104 6.97 2.46 -19.89
C GLN A 104 6.05 2.17 -21.08
N ILE A 105 5.35 3.19 -21.59
CA ILE A 105 4.50 3.08 -22.79
C ILE A 105 5.35 2.68 -24.01
N ASP A 106 6.52 3.29 -24.19
CA ASP A 106 7.40 3.01 -25.33
C ASP A 106 7.94 1.58 -25.28
N LYS A 107 8.29 1.09 -24.09
CA LYS A 107 8.69 -0.32 -23.87
C LYS A 107 7.58 -1.30 -24.22
N ILE A 108 6.34 -1.02 -23.79
CA ILE A 108 5.18 -1.88 -24.11
C ILE A 108 4.92 -1.89 -25.63
N LYS A 109 5.02 -0.73 -26.29
CA LYS A 109 4.84 -0.63 -27.74
C LYS A 109 5.91 -1.39 -28.51
N ALA A 110 7.17 -1.34 -28.08
CA ALA A 110 8.26 -2.10 -28.66
C ALA A 110 7.99 -3.60 -28.54
N ALA A 111 7.69 -4.09 -27.33
CA ALA A 111 7.42 -5.50 -27.07
C ALA A 111 6.20 -6.05 -27.85
N ARG A 112 5.20 -5.21 -28.15
CA ARG A 112 4.02 -5.62 -28.93
C ARG A 112 4.33 -5.89 -30.40
N ASN A 113 5.34 -5.23 -30.96
CA ASN A 113 5.69 -5.35 -32.38
C ASN A 113 6.77 -6.41 -32.66
N GLU A 114 7.28 -7.08 -31.62
CA GLU A 114 8.30 -8.13 -31.70
C GLU A 114 7.72 -9.56 -31.72
N ASN A 115 6.38 -9.70 -31.68
CA ASN A 115 5.63 -10.94 -31.91
C ASN A 115 4.88 -10.88 -33.24
#